data_AF-A0A958ML36-F1
#
_entry.id   AF-A0A958ML36-F1
#
_cell.length_a   1.000
_cell.length_b   1.000
_cell.length_c   1.000
_cell.angle_alpha   90.00
_cell.angle_beta   90.00
_cell.angle_gamma   90.00
#
_symmetry.space_group_name_H-M   'P 1'
#
loop_
_entity.id
_entity.type
_entity.pdbx_description
1 polymer ?
#
loop_
_entity_poly.entity_id
_entity_poly.type
_entity_poly.pdbx_seq_one_letter_code
_entity_poly.pdbx_strand_id
1 'polypeptide(L)'
;MIPKVFKEVIDLGDGREISIETGKLAKQAHGSVVVQSGKCMLLCTVVSNYHQSDVDFLPLTVDYREKFAASGRYPGGFFKREARPSDGEVLTMRLVDRVLRPLFPKDYHAETQVMVQLMSHDDDVMPDAMAGLAASAAIQLSDIPFETPISEARVGRINGEFIINPTRAQLLESDIDMMIGASADSVMMVEGEMDEISEEEMADAIKFAHEAIKVQCAAQVKLAEAFGKKETREYEPEVEDEDLAKKIHDMVYDKTYAIAKAGSAKHERSAAFSEIKDEVFQSFSEEEQAELGKLIHKYVAKAQKTAIRNLTLDEGLRLDGRKTNEIRPIWCEVDYLPSTHGS
;
A
#
# COMPACT_ATOMS: atom_id res chain seq x y z
N MET A 1 -7.57 -38.09 0.91
CA MET A 1 -8.04 -37.37 2.11
C MET A 1 -8.77 -36.12 1.63
N ILE A 2 -10.04 -35.94 2.01
CA ILE A 2 -10.80 -34.74 1.64
C ILE A 2 -10.23 -33.55 2.45
N PRO A 3 -9.85 -32.43 1.80
CA PRO A 3 -9.36 -31.25 2.52
C PRO A 3 -10.40 -30.75 3.54
N LYS A 4 -9.97 -30.47 4.78
CA LYS A 4 -10.79 -29.68 5.72
C LYS A 4 -10.79 -28.24 5.25
N VAL A 5 -11.98 -27.64 5.19
CA VAL A 5 -12.21 -26.28 4.71
C VAL A 5 -12.66 -25.42 5.89
N PHE A 6 -12.16 -24.19 5.94
CA PHE A 6 -12.55 -23.16 6.89
C PHE A 6 -13.08 -21.98 6.10
N LYS A 7 -14.21 -21.42 6.53
CA LYS A 7 -14.92 -20.40 5.77
C LYS A 7 -15.58 -19.42 6.74
N GLU A 8 -15.40 -18.13 6.46
CA GLU A 8 -16.13 -17.03 7.09
C GLU A 8 -16.95 -16.29 6.04
N VAL A 9 -18.07 -15.69 6.47
CA VAL A 9 -18.99 -14.94 5.63
C VAL A 9 -19.12 -13.52 6.18
N ILE A 10 -19.04 -12.55 5.30
CA ILE A 10 -19.13 -11.12 5.56
C ILE A 10 -20.41 -10.63 4.87
N ASP A 11 -21.39 -10.21 5.66
CA ASP A 11 -22.65 -9.64 5.18
C ASP A 11 -22.44 -8.16 4.81
N LEU A 12 -22.90 -7.75 3.63
CA LEU A 12 -22.86 -6.36 3.17
C LEU A 12 -24.11 -5.55 3.58
N GLY A 13 -25.10 -6.20 4.20
CA GLY A 13 -26.30 -5.55 4.76
C GLY A 13 -27.45 -5.36 3.77
N ASP A 14 -27.27 -5.71 2.50
CA ASP A 14 -28.26 -5.59 1.43
C ASP A 14 -28.61 -6.95 0.78
N GLY A 15 -28.28 -8.04 1.49
CA GLY A 15 -28.47 -9.41 1.02
C GLY A 15 -27.33 -9.95 0.16
N ARG A 16 -26.32 -9.13 -0.17
CA ARG A 16 -25.06 -9.59 -0.76
C ARG A 16 -24.09 -10.00 0.34
N GLU A 17 -23.26 -10.99 0.03
CA GLU A 17 -22.28 -11.53 0.95
C GLU A 17 -20.93 -11.72 0.26
N ILE A 18 -19.84 -11.51 1.00
CA ILE A 18 -18.50 -11.90 0.62
C ILE A 18 -18.07 -13.06 1.51
N SER A 19 -17.57 -14.14 0.93
CA SER A 19 -17.02 -15.24 1.70
C SER A 19 -15.53 -15.41 1.49
N ILE A 20 -14.82 -15.76 2.56
CA ILE A 20 -13.39 -16.04 2.57
C ILE A 20 -13.16 -17.48 3.02
N GLU A 21 -12.45 -18.27 2.21
CA GLU A 21 -12.28 -19.71 2.38
C GLU A 21 -10.80 -20.14 2.30
N THR A 22 -10.35 -21.04 3.19
CA THR A 22 -9.00 -21.62 3.12
C THR A 22 -8.99 -23.13 3.46
N GLY A 23 -7.82 -23.76 3.31
CA GLY A 23 -7.58 -25.17 3.65
C GLY A 23 -7.74 -26.17 2.49
N LYS A 24 -8.21 -25.70 1.32
CA LYS A 24 -8.47 -26.53 0.14
C LYS A 24 -7.41 -26.38 -0.96
N LEU A 25 -7.19 -25.16 -1.43
CA LEU A 25 -6.33 -24.84 -2.58
C LEU A 25 -4.95 -24.35 -2.12
N ALA A 26 -3.95 -24.43 -3.02
CA ALA A 26 -2.62 -23.82 -2.87
C ALA A 26 -1.91 -24.03 -1.51
N LYS A 27 -2.03 -25.24 -0.92
CA LYS A 27 -1.51 -25.58 0.43
C LYS A 27 0.01 -25.45 0.61
N GLN A 28 0.77 -25.30 -0.47
CA GLN A 28 2.23 -25.12 -0.43
C GLN A 28 2.62 -23.64 -0.32
N ALA A 29 1.70 -22.71 -0.58
CA ALA A 29 1.93 -21.30 -0.29
C ALA A 29 1.99 -21.08 1.22
N HIS A 30 2.68 -20.02 1.66
CA HIS A 30 2.71 -19.66 3.08
C HIS A 30 1.32 -19.26 3.58
N GLY A 31 0.54 -18.60 2.72
CA GLY A 31 -0.89 -18.36 2.94
C GLY A 31 -1.67 -18.43 1.63
N SER A 32 -2.92 -18.87 1.71
CA SER A 32 -3.83 -18.86 0.56
C SER A 32 -5.28 -18.76 0.99
N VAL A 33 -6.07 -18.05 0.19
CA VAL A 33 -7.49 -17.82 0.44
C VAL A 33 -8.24 -17.74 -0.88
N VAL A 34 -9.45 -18.24 -0.89
CA VAL A 34 -10.44 -17.98 -1.94
C VAL A 34 -11.41 -16.95 -1.40
N VAL A 35 -11.58 -15.84 -2.12
CA VAL A 35 -12.60 -14.84 -1.82
C VAL A 35 -13.69 -14.93 -2.88
N GLN A 36 -14.95 -14.98 -2.46
CA GLN A 36 -16.08 -15.12 -3.37
C GLN A 36 -17.24 -14.22 -2.98
N SER A 37 -17.79 -13.49 -3.95
CA SER A 37 -19.06 -12.77 -3.87
C SER A 37 -19.85 -13.04 -5.16
N GLY A 38 -21.12 -13.46 -5.02
CA GLY A 38 -21.88 -13.99 -6.16
C GLY A 38 -21.12 -15.10 -6.89
N LYS A 39 -20.90 -14.93 -8.19
CA LYS A 39 -20.08 -15.80 -9.04
C LYS A 39 -18.64 -15.30 -9.20
N CYS A 40 -18.30 -14.13 -8.65
CA CYS A 40 -16.95 -13.59 -8.72
C CYS A 40 -16.09 -14.32 -7.70
N MET A 41 -14.99 -14.94 -8.14
CA MET A 41 -14.10 -15.71 -7.29
C MET A 41 -12.65 -15.32 -7.55
N LEU A 42 -11.97 -14.88 -6.48
CA LEU A 42 -10.54 -14.61 -6.45
C LEU A 42 -9.82 -15.74 -5.73
N LEU A 43 -8.67 -16.16 -6.25
CA LEU A 43 -7.68 -16.94 -5.51
C LEU A 43 -6.49 -16.04 -5.22
N CYS A 44 -6.17 -15.87 -3.94
CA CYS A 44 -4.96 -15.20 -3.51
C CYS A 44 -4.00 -16.18 -2.84
N THR A 45 -2.71 -16.07 -3.18
CA THR A 45 -1.62 -16.81 -2.56
C THR A 45 -0.49 -15.87 -2.19
N VAL A 46 0.09 -16.05 -1.00
CA VAL A 46 1.28 -15.33 -0.56
C VAL A 46 2.43 -16.28 -0.29
N VAL A 47 3.61 -15.88 -0.73
CA VAL A 47 4.88 -16.50 -0.37
C VAL A 47 5.90 -15.44 0.02
N SER A 48 6.71 -15.73 1.02
CA SER A 48 7.86 -14.91 1.37
C SER A 48 9.05 -15.80 1.68
N ASN A 49 10.24 -15.38 1.26
CA ASN A 49 11.47 -16.08 1.58
C ASN A 49 11.69 -16.15 3.10
N TYR A 50 12.39 -17.17 3.59
CA TYR A 50 12.77 -17.26 5.00
C TYR A 50 14.03 -16.45 5.31
N HIS A 51 14.86 -16.18 4.29
CA HIS A 51 16.06 -15.38 4.41
C HIS A 51 15.83 -13.97 3.89
N GLN A 52 16.40 -13.01 4.61
CA GLN A 52 16.48 -11.61 4.19
C GLN A 52 17.34 -11.52 2.92
N SER A 53 16.97 -10.62 2.00
CA SER A 53 17.79 -10.33 0.82
C SER A 53 18.77 -9.19 1.11
N ASP A 54 19.91 -9.15 0.41
CA ASP A 54 20.89 -8.05 0.51
C ASP A 54 20.42 -6.81 -0.28
N VAL A 55 19.25 -6.30 0.07
CA VAL A 55 18.67 -5.07 -0.47
C VAL A 55 18.21 -4.19 0.68
N ASP A 56 18.19 -2.88 0.47
CA ASP A 56 17.88 -1.86 1.49
C ASP A 56 16.41 -1.40 1.47
N PHE A 57 15.53 -2.17 0.81
CA PHE A 57 14.10 -1.87 0.68
C PHE A 57 13.25 -3.13 0.88
N LEU A 58 11.93 -2.98 0.97
CA LEU A 58 11.00 -4.13 0.99
C LEU A 58 10.75 -4.65 -0.44
N PRO A 59 11.27 -5.83 -0.84
CA PRO A 59 10.98 -6.48 -2.11
C PRO A 59 9.59 -7.13 -2.11
N LEU A 60 8.55 -6.30 -2.01
CA LEU A 60 7.15 -6.71 -2.13
C LEU A 60 6.69 -6.57 -3.58
N THR A 61 6.20 -7.68 -4.16
CA THR A 61 5.55 -7.72 -5.46
C THR A 61 4.10 -8.14 -5.31
N VAL A 62 3.17 -7.29 -5.75
CA VAL A 62 1.75 -7.60 -5.87
C VAL A 62 1.42 -7.79 -7.36
N ASP A 63 0.87 -8.94 -7.73
CA ASP A 63 0.42 -9.23 -9.10
C ASP A 63 -1.06 -9.65 -9.06
N TYR A 64 -1.91 -8.85 -9.69
CA TYR A 64 -3.33 -9.11 -9.87
C TYR A 64 -3.60 -9.46 -11.34
N ARG A 65 -4.29 -10.58 -11.59
CA ARG A 65 -4.55 -11.07 -12.96
C ARG A 65 -5.99 -11.46 -13.20
N GLU A 66 -6.54 -10.96 -14.30
CA GLU A 66 -7.86 -11.34 -14.80
C GLU A 66 -7.72 -12.37 -15.92
N LYS A 67 -7.87 -13.65 -15.59
CA LYS A 67 -7.79 -14.73 -16.58
C LYS A 67 -9.00 -14.67 -17.50
N PHE A 68 -8.79 -14.77 -18.82
CA PHE A 68 -9.91 -14.81 -19.77
C PHE A 68 -10.81 -16.02 -19.53
N ALA A 69 -10.22 -17.13 -19.06
CA ALA A 69 -10.95 -18.32 -18.68
C ALA A 69 -11.96 -18.08 -17.54
N ALA A 70 -11.77 -17.05 -16.69
CA ALA A 70 -12.71 -16.71 -15.62
C ALA A 70 -14.10 -16.31 -16.15
N SER A 71 -14.17 -15.77 -17.37
CA SER A 71 -15.41 -15.46 -18.08
C SER A 71 -15.73 -16.45 -19.21
N GLY A 72 -15.05 -17.59 -19.26
CA GLY A 72 -15.22 -18.61 -20.32
C GLY A 72 -14.76 -18.14 -21.70
N ARG A 73 -13.85 -17.16 -21.78
CA ARG A 73 -13.35 -16.59 -23.02
C ARG A 73 -11.93 -17.04 -23.33
N TYR A 74 -11.55 -16.98 -24.60
CA TYR A 74 -10.16 -17.12 -25.05
C TYR A 74 -9.55 -15.72 -25.25
N PRO A 75 -8.26 -15.52 -24.91
CA PRO A 75 -7.59 -14.24 -25.16
C PRO A 75 -7.66 -13.83 -26.64
N GLY A 76 -7.95 -12.54 -26.88
CA GLY A 76 -7.94 -11.94 -28.20
C GLY A 76 -6.54 -11.89 -28.83
N GLY A 77 -6.44 -11.52 -30.11
CA GLY A 77 -5.15 -11.33 -30.80
C GLY A 77 -4.48 -12.62 -31.28
N PHE A 78 -3.21 -12.49 -31.69
CA PHE A 78 -2.44 -13.53 -32.39
C PHE A 78 -1.96 -14.67 -31.47
N PHE A 79 -1.44 -14.34 -30.28
CA PHE A 79 -0.79 -15.31 -29.39
C PHE A 79 -1.77 -16.19 -28.59
N LYS A 80 -3.05 -15.81 -28.48
CA LYS A 80 -4.10 -16.53 -27.73
C LYS A 80 -3.71 -16.87 -26.28
N ARG A 81 -2.94 -15.99 -25.65
CA ARG A 81 -2.48 -16.08 -24.26
C ARG A 81 -2.59 -14.73 -23.59
N GLU A 82 -2.82 -14.74 -22.28
CA GLU A 82 -2.64 -13.58 -21.42
C GLU A 82 -1.21 -13.04 -21.59
N ALA A 83 -1.11 -11.74 -21.85
CA ALA A 83 0.16 -11.07 -22.10
C ALA A 83 0.55 -10.21 -20.89
N ARG A 84 1.19 -9.06 -21.15
CA ARG A 84 1.42 -8.04 -20.12
C ARG A 84 0.09 -7.63 -19.45
N PRO A 85 0.11 -7.26 -18.16
CA PRO A 85 -1.09 -6.80 -17.50
C PRO A 85 -1.61 -5.52 -18.18
N SER A 86 -2.93 -5.39 -18.17
CA SER A 86 -3.66 -4.20 -18.59
C SER A 86 -3.50 -3.06 -17.57
N ASP A 87 -3.84 -1.83 -17.98
CA ASP A 87 -3.77 -0.68 -17.08
C ASP A 87 -4.67 -0.87 -15.85
N GLY A 88 -5.87 -1.46 -16.03
CA GLY A 88 -6.77 -1.79 -14.92
C GLY A 88 -6.14 -2.78 -13.94
N GLU A 89 -5.51 -3.85 -14.44
CA GLU A 89 -4.80 -4.81 -13.58
C GLU A 89 -3.64 -4.15 -12.81
N VAL A 90 -2.87 -3.29 -13.47
CA VAL A 90 -1.77 -2.54 -12.82
C VAL A 90 -2.32 -1.56 -11.77
N LEU A 91 -3.44 -0.89 -12.02
CA LEU A 91 -4.08 -0.01 -11.04
C LEU A 91 -4.54 -0.79 -9.81
N THR A 92 -5.17 -1.96 -9.99
CA THR A 92 -5.54 -2.84 -8.87
C THR A 92 -4.32 -3.31 -8.08
N MET A 93 -3.22 -3.70 -8.74
CA MET A 93 -1.96 -4.04 -8.05
C MET A 93 -1.47 -2.89 -7.16
N ARG A 94 -1.56 -1.65 -7.66
CA ARG A 94 -1.12 -0.46 -6.91
C ARG A 94 -2.02 -0.12 -5.74
N LEU A 95 -3.33 -0.32 -5.85
CA LEU A 95 -4.27 -0.13 -4.73
C LEU A 95 -3.86 -1.04 -3.57
N VAL A 96 -3.76 -2.34 -3.84
CA VAL A 96 -3.39 -3.36 -2.86
C VAL A 96 -1.99 -3.10 -2.27
N ASP A 97 -0.97 -2.83 -3.10
CA ASP A 97 0.39 -2.56 -2.63
C ASP A 97 0.47 -1.36 -1.68
N ARG A 98 -0.26 -0.27 -1.97
CA ARG A 98 -0.26 0.95 -1.15
C ARG A 98 -0.77 0.70 0.27
N VAL A 99 -1.74 -0.18 0.44
CA VAL A 99 -2.34 -0.50 1.76
C VAL A 99 -1.48 -1.52 2.51
N LEU A 100 -0.93 -2.53 1.83
CA LEU A 100 -0.13 -3.56 2.47
C LEU A 100 1.27 -3.08 2.88
N ARG A 101 1.96 -2.35 2.00
CA ARG A 101 3.39 -2.02 2.14
C ARG A 101 3.76 -1.38 3.49
N PRO A 102 2.98 -0.43 4.06
CA PRO A 102 3.33 0.20 5.33
C PRO A 102 3.24 -0.72 6.56
N LEU A 103 2.58 -1.88 6.44
CA LEU A 103 2.29 -2.80 7.56
C LEU A 103 3.30 -3.92 7.71
N PHE A 104 4.25 -4.01 6.79
CA PHE A 104 5.45 -4.81 6.98
C PHE A 104 6.41 -4.07 7.91
N PRO A 105 7.18 -4.79 8.75
CA PRO A 105 8.26 -4.17 9.51
C PRO A 105 9.22 -3.41 8.60
N LYS A 106 9.80 -2.30 9.12
CA LYS A 106 10.65 -1.40 8.33
C LYS A 106 11.95 -2.06 7.83
N ASP A 107 12.41 -3.06 8.56
CA ASP A 107 13.62 -3.86 8.32
C ASP A 107 13.30 -5.22 7.67
N TYR A 108 12.09 -5.37 7.12
CA TYR A 108 11.71 -6.58 6.41
C TYR A 108 12.12 -6.51 4.93
N HIS A 109 13.17 -7.26 4.58
CA HIS A 109 13.79 -7.35 3.25
C HIS A 109 13.64 -8.74 2.61
N ALA A 110 12.76 -9.61 3.13
CA ALA A 110 12.50 -10.91 2.52
C ALA A 110 11.62 -10.75 1.29
N GLU A 111 12.06 -11.33 0.15
CA GLU A 111 11.28 -11.29 -1.10
C GLU A 111 9.90 -11.88 -0.88
N THR A 112 8.89 -11.03 -1.06
CA THR A 112 7.49 -11.35 -0.75
C THR A 112 6.63 -11.13 -1.98
N GLN A 113 5.89 -12.16 -2.36
CA GLN A 113 5.02 -12.16 -3.53
C GLN A 113 3.57 -12.42 -3.10
N VAL A 114 2.68 -11.52 -3.50
CA VAL A 114 1.23 -11.61 -3.29
C VAL A 114 0.56 -11.72 -4.66
N MET A 115 0.09 -12.91 -4.98
CA MET A 115 -0.50 -13.21 -6.29
C MET A 115 -2.01 -13.35 -6.15
N VAL A 116 -2.77 -12.48 -6.81
CA VAL A 116 -4.24 -12.47 -6.82
C VAL A 116 -4.73 -12.78 -8.23
N GLN A 117 -5.60 -13.78 -8.36
CA GLN A 117 -6.10 -14.22 -9.67
C GLN A 117 -7.62 -14.27 -9.66
N LEU A 118 -8.26 -13.62 -10.64
CA LEU A 118 -9.66 -13.81 -10.94
C LEU A 118 -9.84 -15.20 -11.56
N MET A 119 -10.55 -16.05 -10.84
CA MET A 119 -10.82 -17.44 -11.19
C MET A 119 -12.22 -17.63 -11.79
N SER A 120 -13.19 -16.80 -11.39
CA SER A 120 -14.54 -16.78 -11.95
C SER A 120 -15.04 -15.34 -11.98
N HIS A 121 -15.65 -14.94 -13.09
CA HIS A 121 -16.18 -13.60 -13.31
C HIS A 121 -17.68 -13.52 -13.00
N ASP A 122 -18.12 -12.38 -12.50
CA ASP A 122 -19.54 -12.01 -12.37
C ASP A 122 -19.72 -10.61 -12.94
N ASP A 123 -20.76 -10.40 -13.75
CA ASP A 123 -20.99 -9.11 -14.40
C ASP A 123 -21.41 -8.03 -13.39
N ASP A 124 -22.01 -8.44 -12.27
CA ASP A 124 -22.53 -7.56 -11.23
C ASP A 124 -21.55 -7.34 -10.07
N VAL A 125 -20.38 -7.98 -10.07
CA VAL A 125 -19.40 -7.87 -8.97
C VAL A 125 -18.05 -7.42 -9.52
N MET A 126 -17.57 -6.28 -9.03
CA MET A 126 -16.23 -5.79 -9.37
C MET A 126 -15.17 -6.48 -8.48
N PRO A 127 -14.18 -7.16 -9.08
CA PRO A 127 -13.21 -7.96 -8.32
C PRO A 127 -12.16 -7.13 -7.60
N ASP A 128 -11.85 -5.93 -8.10
CA ASP A 128 -10.85 -5.02 -7.55
C ASP A 128 -11.11 -4.66 -6.07
N ALA A 129 -12.38 -4.42 -5.71
CA ALA A 129 -12.79 -4.11 -4.33
C ALA A 129 -12.55 -5.25 -3.34
N MET A 130 -12.31 -6.48 -3.82
CA MET A 130 -12.02 -7.64 -2.97
C MET A 130 -10.55 -8.05 -3.01
N ALA A 131 -9.72 -7.41 -3.84
CA ALA A 131 -8.32 -7.78 -4.02
C ALA A 131 -7.50 -7.52 -2.74
N GLY A 132 -7.67 -6.37 -2.10
CA GLY A 132 -7.03 -6.05 -0.81
C GLY A 132 -7.47 -6.99 0.31
N LEU A 133 -8.78 -7.31 0.39
CA LEU A 133 -9.32 -8.32 1.32
C LEU A 133 -8.64 -9.68 1.12
N ALA A 134 -8.54 -10.14 -0.13
CA ALA A 134 -7.94 -11.42 -0.46
C ALA A 134 -6.45 -11.47 -0.11
N ALA A 135 -5.72 -10.39 -0.41
CA ALA A 135 -4.30 -10.27 -0.09
C ALA A 135 -4.05 -10.29 1.42
N SER A 136 -4.75 -9.44 2.17
CA SER A 136 -4.62 -9.38 3.63
C SER A 136 -5.02 -10.70 4.28
N ALA A 137 -6.14 -11.30 3.88
CA ALA A 137 -6.57 -12.59 4.43
C ALA A 137 -5.54 -13.71 4.17
N ALA A 138 -4.92 -13.73 2.99
CA ALA A 138 -3.84 -14.68 2.70
C ALA A 138 -2.62 -14.46 3.60
N ILE A 139 -2.22 -13.20 3.84
CA ILE A 139 -1.10 -12.87 4.74
C ILE A 139 -1.43 -13.27 6.19
N GLN A 140 -2.64 -13.02 6.68
CA GLN A 140 -3.07 -13.41 8.03
C GLN A 140 -3.10 -14.93 8.26
N LEU A 141 -3.24 -15.72 7.18
CA LEU A 141 -3.15 -17.18 7.20
C LEU A 141 -1.71 -17.71 7.10
N SER A 142 -0.75 -16.82 6.91
CA SER A 142 0.68 -17.13 6.84
C SER A 142 1.38 -16.86 8.17
N ASP A 143 2.66 -17.18 8.20
CA ASP A 143 3.60 -16.87 9.28
C ASP A 143 4.38 -15.57 9.00
N ILE A 144 4.08 -14.83 7.94
CA ILE A 144 4.80 -13.61 7.55
C ILE A 144 4.50 -12.48 8.57
N PRO A 145 5.52 -11.72 9.05
CA PRO A 145 5.29 -10.59 9.94
C PRO A 145 4.50 -9.48 9.24
N PHE A 146 3.33 -9.18 9.79
CA PHE A 146 2.41 -8.19 9.27
C PHE A 146 1.57 -7.60 10.42
N GLU A 147 1.58 -6.29 10.59
CA GLU A 147 1.14 -5.62 11.83
C GLU A 147 -0.34 -5.85 12.15
N THR A 148 -1.24 -5.70 11.16
CA THR A 148 -2.69 -5.83 11.34
C THR A 148 -3.36 -6.24 10.03
N PRO A 149 -4.48 -6.98 10.05
CA PRO A 149 -5.32 -7.12 8.85
C PRO A 149 -5.77 -5.76 8.33
N ILE A 150 -5.92 -5.69 7.01
CA ILE A 150 -6.55 -4.60 6.28
C ILE A 150 -7.64 -5.13 5.38
N SER A 151 -8.45 -4.23 4.88
CA SER A 151 -9.29 -4.50 3.73
C SER A 151 -9.45 -3.27 2.86
N GLU A 152 -10.05 -3.48 1.70
CA GLU A 152 -10.46 -2.44 0.78
C GLU A 152 -11.96 -2.54 0.55
N ALA A 153 -12.61 -1.40 0.39
CA ALA A 153 -14.02 -1.31 0.02
C ALA A 153 -14.23 -0.14 -0.93
N ARG A 154 -14.99 -0.37 -2.00
CA ARG A 154 -15.45 0.69 -2.89
C ARG A 154 -16.72 1.28 -2.29
N VAL A 155 -16.83 2.59 -2.22
CA VAL A 155 -18.05 3.30 -1.83
C VAL A 155 -18.54 4.12 -3.01
N GLY A 156 -19.84 3.98 -3.29
CA GLY A 156 -20.56 4.88 -4.18
C GLY A 156 -21.78 5.47 -3.47
N ARG A 157 -22.50 6.35 -4.14
CA ARG A 157 -23.70 7.00 -3.63
C ARG A 157 -24.78 7.07 -4.71
N ILE A 158 -25.94 6.51 -4.41
CA ILE A 158 -27.07 6.46 -5.34
C ILE A 158 -28.29 7.00 -4.63
N ASN A 159 -28.98 7.96 -5.25
CA ASN A 159 -30.14 8.63 -4.65
C ASN A 159 -29.86 9.21 -3.24
N GLY A 160 -28.63 9.66 -2.99
CA GLY A 160 -28.19 10.21 -1.70
C GLY A 160 -27.80 9.18 -0.64
N GLU A 161 -27.88 7.87 -0.93
CA GLU A 161 -27.52 6.80 -0.01
C GLU A 161 -26.20 6.15 -0.41
N PHE A 162 -25.29 5.96 0.56
CA PHE A 162 -24.03 5.28 0.32
C PHE A 162 -24.23 3.77 0.16
N ILE A 163 -23.46 3.17 -0.76
CA ILE A 163 -23.47 1.74 -1.04
C ILE A 163 -22.03 1.21 -1.07
N ILE A 164 -21.82 0.05 -0.43
CA ILE A 164 -20.54 -0.66 -0.45
C ILE A 164 -20.46 -1.57 -1.66
N ASN A 165 -19.32 -1.57 -2.33
CA ASN A 165 -19.00 -2.38 -3.50
C ASN A 165 -20.12 -2.35 -4.55
N PRO A 166 -20.54 -1.17 -5.03
CA PRO A 166 -21.58 -1.06 -6.05
C PRO A 166 -21.24 -1.86 -7.32
N THR A 167 -22.26 -2.29 -8.05
CA THR A 167 -22.07 -2.88 -9.38
C THR A 167 -21.61 -1.82 -10.39
N ARG A 168 -21.09 -2.24 -11.54
CA ARG A 168 -20.72 -1.31 -12.63
C ARG A 168 -21.91 -0.45 -13.09
N ALA A 169 -23.12 -1.03 -13.12
CA ALA A 169 -24.32 -0.29 -13.51
C ALA A 169 -24.71 0.75 -12.45
N GLN A 170 -24.58 0.40 -11.18
CA GLN A 170 -24.80 1.29 -10.05
C GLN A 170 -23.82 2.47 -10.02
N LEU A 171 -22.54 2.23 -10.35
CA LEU A 171 -21.54 3.29 -10.44
C LEU A 171 -21.83 4.34 -11.52
N LEU A 172 -22.52 3.97 -12.61
CA LEU A 172 -22.91 4.93 -13.66
C LEU A 172 -23.96 5.94 -13.17
N GLU A 173 -24.69 5.62 -12.10
CA GLU A 173 -25.66 6.51 -11.45
C GLU A 173 -25.08 7.19 -10.21
N SER A 174 -23.81 6.93 -9.90
CA SER A 174 -23.15 7.38 -8.68
C SER A 174 -22.35 8.65 -8.92
N ASP A 175 -22.52 9.64 -8.04
CA ASP A 175 -21.71 10.87 -8.02
C ASP A 175 -20.40 10.72 -7.23
N ILE A 176 -20.19 9.53 -6.65
CA ILE A 176 -19.00 9.15 -5.88
C ILE A 176 -18.51 7.79 -6.36
N ASP A 177 -17.22 7.66 -6.67
CA ASP A 177 -16.57 6.38 -6.82
C ASP A 177 -15.22 6.39 -6.10
N MET A 178 -15.18 5.85 -4.88
CA MET A 178 -13.99 5.87 -4.04
C MET A 178 -13.61 4.47 -3.54
N MET A 179 -12.36 4.07 -3.74
CA MET A 179 -11.74 2.93 -3.09
C MET A 179 -11.06 3.38 -1.79
N ILE A 180 -11.48 2.79 -0.67
CA ILE A 180 -10.92 3.05 0.64
C ILE A 180 -10.17 1.82 1.11
N GLY A 181 -8.91 1.99 1.50
CA GLY A 181 -8.07 0.96 2.11
C GLY A 181 -7.74 1.31 3.56
N ALA A 182 -8.07 0.41 4.49
CA ALA A 182 -7.93 0.68 5.91
C ALA A 182 -7.68 -0.59 6.73
N SER A 183 -7.09 -0.41 7.92
CA SER A 183 -7.17 -1.39 9.01
C SER A 183 -8.45 -1.16 9.83
N ALA A 184 -8.66 -1.98 10.86
CA ALA A 184 -9.78 -1.76 11.78
C ALA A 184 -9.73 -0.38 12.46
N ASP A 185 -8.53 0.16 12.70
CA ASP A 185 -8.33 1.37 13.51
C ASP A 185 -8.01 2.62 12.67
N SER A 186 -7.45 2.47 11.48
CA SER A 186 -6.93 3.61 10.72
C SER A 186 -7.13 3.46 9.21
N VAL A 187 -7.57 4.55 8.58
CA VAL A 187 -7.60 4.68 7.12
C VAL A 187 -6.18 4.96 6.61
N MET A 188 -5.78 4.25 5.56
CA MET A 188 -4.41 4.29 5.03
C MET A 188 -4.36 4.80 3.60
N MET A 189 -5.38 4.49 2.80
CA MET A 189 -5.41 4.77 1.37
C MET A 189 -6.82 5.20 0.95
N VAL A 190 -6.89 6.25 0.14
CA VAL A 190 -8.09 6.73 -0.52
C VAL A 190 -7.72 7.01 -1.97
N GLU A 191 -8.49 6.49 -2.91
CA GLU A 191 -8.38 6.74 -4.35
C GLU A 191 -9.80 6.84 -4.92
N GLY A 192 -10.10 7.78 -5.80
CA GLY A 192 -11.43 7.87 -6.37
C GLY A 192 -11.66 9.08 -7.24
N GLU A 193 -12.85 9.12 -7.82
CA GLU A 193 -13.41 10.24 -8.59
C GLU A 193 -14.79 10.60 -8.04
N MET A 194 -15.14 11.88 -8.14
CA MET A 194 -16.41 12.41 -7.62
C MET A 194 -16.88 13.59 -8.47
N ASP A 195 -18.20 13.78 -8.53
CA ASP A 195 -18.84 14.90 -9.24
C ASP A 195 -19.10 16.08 -8.30
N GLU A 196 -18.04 16.87 -8.04
CA GLU A 196 -18.09 18.13 -7.28
C GLU A 196 -18.75 18.03 -5.89
N ILE A 197 -18.54 16.92 -5.18
CA ILE A 197 -19.03 16.73 -3.80
C ILE A 197 -18.30 17.66 -2.81
N SER A 198 -18.94 17.93 -1.67
CA SER A 198 -18.33 18.65 -0.55
C SER A 198 -17.33 17.79 0.23
N GLU A 199 -16.44 18.45 0.98
CA GLU A 199 -15.48 17.77 1.85
C GLU A 199 -16.16 16.97 2.99
N GLU A 200 -17.34 17.41 3.45
CA GLU A 200 -18.13 16.70 4.46
C GLU A 200 -18.66 15.38 3.90
N GLU A 201 -19.23 15.40 2.69
CA GLU A 201 -19.71 14.19 2.00
C GLU A 201 -18.58 13.20 1.73
N MET A 202 -17.38 13.69 1.38
CA MET A 202 -16.19 12.86 1.21
C MET A 202 -15.80 12.17 2.52
N ALA A 203 -15.79 12.91 3.63
CA ALA A 203 -15.45 12.36 4.95
C ALA A 203 -16.47 11.30 5.40
N ASP A 204 -17.76 11.53 5.13
CA ASP A 204 -18.82 10.57 5.44
C ASP A 204 -18.72 9.30 4.59
N ALA A 205 -18.40 9.42 3.30
CA ALA A 205 -18.17 8.26 2.43
C ALA A 205 -16.99 7.40 2.93
N ILE A 206 -15.88 8.03 3.33
CA ILE A 206 -14.71 7.35 3.90
C ILE A 206 -15.10 6.61 5.19
N LYS A 207 -15.85 7.27 6.08
CA LYS A 207 -16.31 6.69 7.34
C LYS A 207 -17.24 5.50 7.11
N PHE A 208 -18.18 5.63 6.17
CA PHE A 208 -19.11 4.57 5.81
C PHE A 208 -18.37 3.33 5.28
N ALA A 209 -17.39 3.51 4.39
CA ALA A 209 -16.53 2.42 3.92
C ALA A 209 -15.69 1.80 5.04
N HIS A 210 -15.16 2.61 5.96
CA HIS A 210 -14.34 2.14 7.08
C HIS A 210 -15.10 1.19 8.01
N GLU A 211 -16.40 1.45 8.27
CA GLU A 211 -17.23 0.53 9.07
C GLU A 211 -17.37 -0.84 8.40
N ALA A 212 -17.54 -0.91 7.07
CA ALA A 212 -17.55 -2.18 6.35
C ALA A 212 -16.19 -2.88 6.40
N ILE A 213 -15.09 -2.13 6.28
CA ILE A 213 -13.72 -2.67 6.37
C ILE A 213 -13.44 -3.28 7.75
N LYS A 214 -13.94 -2.69 8.85
CA LYS A 214 -13.82 -3.27 10.20
C LYS A 214 -14.43 -4.66 10.29
N VAL A 215 -15.61 -4.85 9.70
CA VAL A 215 -16.28 -6.17 9.65
C VAL A 215 -15.45 -7.16 8.84
N GLN A 216 -14.91 -6.73 7.70
CA GLN A 216 -14.04 -7.56 6.86
C GLN A 216 -12.75 -7.96 7.59
N CYS A 217 -12.10 -7.04 8.31
CA CYS A 217 -10.91 -7.34 9.12
C CYS A 217 -11.22 -8.35 10.24
N ALA A 218 -12.35 -8.20 10.93
CA ALA A 218 -12.77 -9.12 11.97
C ALA A 218 -13.01 -10.54 11.43
N ALA A 219 -13.56 -10.67 10.23
CA ALA A 219 -13.73 -11.97 9.58
C ALA A 219 -12.38 -12.63 9.24
N GLN A 220 -11.37 -11.87 8.82
CA GLN A 220 -10.03 -12.40 8.57
C GLN A 220 -9.40 -12.99 9.85
N VAL A 221 -9.53 -12.27 10.97
CA VAL A 221 -9.03 -12.74 12.28
C VAL A 221 -9.71 -14.04 12.68
N LYS A 222 -11.06 -14.10 12.60
CA LYS A 222 -11.83 -15.31 12.89
C LYS A 222 -11.41 -16.48 11.99
N LEU A 223 -11.21 -16.24 10.69
CA LEU A 223 -10.77 -17.27 9.76
C LEU A 223 -9.38 -17.80 10.14
N ALA A 224 -8.44 -16.93 10.47
CA ALA A 224 -7.10 -17.31 10.88
C ALA A 224 -7.11 -18.12 12.19
N GLU A 225 -7.89 -17.68 13.19
CA GLU A 225 -8.08 -18.42 14.43
C GLU A 225 -8.69 -19.81 14.20
N ALA A 226 -9.75 -19.89 13.39
CA ALA A 226 -10.41 -21.15 13.07
C ALA A 226 -9.48 -22.12 12.32
N PHE A 227 -8.68 -21.62 11.37
CA PHE A 227 -7.71 -22.40 10.60
C PHE A 227 -6.56 -22.93 11.47
N GLY A 228 -6.24 -22.22 12.56
CA GLY A 228 -5.08 -22.46 13.41
C GLY A 228 -3.95 -21.48 13.05
N LYS A 229 -4.13 -20.23 13.48
CA LYS A 229 -3.21 -19.11 13.23
C LYS A 229 -1.77 -19.56 13.44
N LYS A 230 -0.94 -19.34 12.41
CA LYS A 230 0.48 -19.70 12.47
C LYS A 230 1.21 -18.73 13.39
N GLU A 231 2.21 -19.23 14.09
CA GLU A 231 3.15 -18.35 14.78
C GLU A 231 3.88 -17.50 13.74
N THR A 232 4.00 -16.21 14.02
CA THR A 232 4.75 -15.29 13.16
C THR A 232 6.22 -15.72 13.17
N ARG A 233 6.80 -15.89 11.99
CA ARG A 233 8.20 -16.28 11.84
C ARG A 233 9.10 -15.16 12.36
N GLU A 234 10.17 -15.57 13.04
CA GLU A 234 11.28 -14.67 13.33
C GLU A 234 12.16 -14.52 12.07
N TYR A 235 12.84 -13.38 11.97
CA TYR A 235 13.82 -13.11 10.93
C TYR A 235 15.01 -12.37 11.53
N GLU A 236 16.16 -12.44 10.85
CA GLU A 236 17.36 -11.72 11.28
C GLU A 236 17.12 -10.21 11.19
N PRO A 237 17.15 -9.48 12.33
CA PRO A 237 16.96 -8.04 12.30
C PRO A 237 18.16 -7.36 11.64
N GLU A 238 17.94 -6.15 11.13
CA GLU A 238 19.06 -5.32 10.68
C GLU A 238 20.03 -5.03 11.84
N VAL A 239 21.33 -4.94 11.53
CA VAL A 239 22.33 -4.53 12.50
C VAL A 239 22.04 -3.09 12.95
N GLU A 240 21.99 -2.89 14.27
CA GLU A 240 21.85 -1.57 14.88
C GLU A 240 22.99 -1.29 15.87
N ASP A 241 23.48 -0.06 15.87
CA ASP A 241 24.45 0.50 16.80
C ASP A 241 23.93 1.85 17.31
N GLU A 242 23.40 1.86 18.53
CA GLU A 242 22.80 3.05 19.13
C GLU A 242 23.83 4.15 19.43
N ASP A 243 25.06 3.78 19.79
CA ASP A 243 26.14 4.73 20.09
C ASP A 243 26.60 5.43 18.81
N LEU A 244 26.75 4.69 17.71
CA LEU A 244 27.02 5.25 16.39
C LEU A 244 25.85 6.13 15.92
N ALA A 245 24.61 5.69 16.10
CA ALA A 245 23.43 6.46 15.73
C ALA A 245 23.40 7.82 16.45
N LYS A 246 23.71 7.82 17.75
CA LYS A 246 23.77 9.04 18.57
C LYS A 246 24.93 9.93 18.14
N LYS A 247 26.13 9.38 17.94
CA LYS A 247 27.31 10.13 17.45
C LYS A 247 27.01 10.85 16.13
N ILE A 248 26.42 10.15 15.17
CA ILE A 248 26.05 10.71 13.87
C ILE A 248 24.94 11.76 14.01
N HIS A 249 23.94 11.49 14.85
CA HIS A 249 22.86 12.44 15.11
C HIS A 249 23.40 13.78 15.59
N ASP A 250 24.29 13.77 16.60
CA ASP A 250 24.86 14.97 17.20
C ASP A 250 25.73 15.75 16.19
N MET A 251 26.35 15.07 15.21
CA MET A 251 27.11 15.72 14.14
C MET A 251 26.24 16.35 13.03
N VAL A 252 25.07 15.76 12.75
CA VAL A 252 24.25 16.05 11.56
C VAL A 252 23.07 16.95 11.85
N TYR A 253 22.44 16.80 13.02
CA TYR A 253 21.12 17.34 13.31
C TYR A 253 21.09 18.87 13.17
N ASP A 254 21.92 19.59 13.92
CA ASP A 254 21.92 21.06 13.94
C ASP A 254 22.28 21.65 12.58
N LYS A 255 23.26 21.06 11.89
CA LYS A 255 23.66 21.48 10.54
C LYS A 255 22.51 21.31 9.54
N THR A 256 21.82 20.16 9.59
CA THR A 256 20.66 19.91 8.73
C THR A 256 19.53 20.88 9.04
N TYR A 257 19.25 21.12 10.32
CA TYR A 257 18.21 22.03 10.77
C TYR A 257 18.47 23.45 10.24
N ALA A 258 19.72 23.93 10.34
CA ALA A 258 20.12 25.24 9.83
C ALA A 258 19.94 25.35 8.31
N ILE A 259 20.37 24.34 7.54
CA ILE A 259 20.18 24.29 6.08
C ILE A 259 18.69 24.28 5.72
N ALA A 260 17.90 23.46 6.41
CA ALA A 260 16.46 23.35 6.19
C ALA A 260 15.75 24.68 6.46
N LYS A 261 16.15 25.39 7.51
CA LYS A 261 15.62 26.70 7.93
C LYS A 261 15.99 27.84 6.97
N ALA A 262 17.10 27.71 6.24
CA ALA A 262 17.56 28.75 5.30
C ALA A 262 16.59 28.98 4.12
N GLY A 263 15.69 28.03 3.83
CA GLY A 263 14.68 28.20 2.77
C GLY A 263 15.27 28.26 1.35
N SER A 264 16.42 27.64 1.12
CA SER A 264 17.18 27.74 -0.14
C SER A 264 16.56 26.98 -1.31
N ALA A 265 17.08 27.24 -2.52
CA ALA A 265 16.67 26.53 -3.71
C ALA A 265 17.00 25.02 -3.62
N LYS A 266 16.24 24.17 -4.31
CA LYS A 266 16.42 22.71 -4.25
C LYS A 266 17.86 22.27 -4.55
N HIS A 267 18.50 22.87 -5.55
CA HIS A 267 19.85 22.48 -5.96
C HIS A 267 20.91 22.85 -4.90
N GLU A 268 20.84 24.07 -4.34
CA GLU A 268 21.70 24.53 -3.25
C GLU A 268 21.53 23.65 -2.00
N ARG A 269 20.27 23.39 -1.62
CA ARG A 269 19.94 22.53 -0.48
C ARG A 269 20.44 21.09 -0.67
N SER A 270 20.24 20.53 -1.87
CA SER A 270 20.71 19.19 -2.19
C SER A 270 22.24 19.09 -2.13
N ALA A 271 22.97 20.10 -2.60
CA ALA A 271 24.42 20.17 -2.48
C ALA A 271 24.85 20.22 -1.01
N ALA A 272 24.27 21.12 -0.20
CA ALA A 272 24.61 21.26 1.21
C ALA A 272 24.31 19.99 2.03
N PHE A 273 23.22 19.26 1.72
CA PHE A 273 22.96 17.96 2.35
C PHE A 273 23.93 16.86 1.90
N SER A 274 24.46 16.93 0.67
CA SER A 274 25.52 16.03 0.21
C SER A 274 26.82 16.31 0.93
N GLU A 275 27.20 17.58 1.08
CA GLU A 275 28.40 17.99 1.81
C GLU A 275 28.39 17.48 3.26
N ILE A 276 27.25 17.55 3.96
CA ILE A 276 27.13 16.95 5.31
C ILE A 276 27.34 15.44 5.27
N LYS A 277 26.75 14.75 4.29
CA LYS A 277 26.89 13.29 4.17
C LYS A 277 28.35 12.91 3.94
N ASP A 278 29.03 13.63 3.06
CA ASP A 278 30.42 13.39 2.71
C ASP A 278 31.35 13.75 3.88
N GLU A 279 31.12 14.87 4.57
CA GLU A 279 31.88 15.29 5.76
C GLU A 279 31.78 14.24 6.87
N VAL A 280 30.56 13.77 7.16
CA VAL A 280 30.36 12.73 8.18
C VAL A 280 31.01 11.43 7.76
N PHE A 281 30.84 11.00 6.50
CA PHE A 281 31.43 9.76 6.01
C PHE A 281 32.97 9.79 6.08
N GLN A 282 33.59 10.90 5.66
CA GLN A 282 35.04 11.11 5.71
C GLN A 282 35.61 11.25 7.13
N SER A 283 34.77 11.51 8.13
CA SER A 283 35.21 11.60 9.53
C SER A 283 35.53 10.23 10.16
N PHE A 284 35.08 9.13 9.54
CA PHE A 284 35.40 7.77 9.93
C PHE A 284 36.64 7.25 9.20
N SER A 285 37.36 6.31 9.80
CA SER A 285 38.51 5.66 9.16
C SER A 285 38.12 4.84 7.93
N GLU A 286 39.06 4.54 7.03
CA GLU A 286 38.79 3.73 5.83
C GLU A 286 38.22 2.33 6.16
N GLU A 287 38.65 1.75 7.29
CA GLU A 287 38.16 0.45 7.79
C GLU A 287 36.70 0.56 8.27
N GLU A 288 36.38 1.58 9.07
CA GLU A 288 35.01 1.84 9.52
C GLU A 288 34.08 2.20 8.35
N GLN A 289 34.57 2.91 7.33
CA GLN A 289 33.79 3.21 6.13
C GLN A 289 33.43 1.94 5.34
N ALA A 290 34.36 0.99 5.24
CA ALA A 290 34.12 -0.28 4.56
C ALA A 290 33.13 -1.19 5.31
N GLU A 291 33.21 -1.22 6.65
CA GLU A 291 32.37 -2.08 7.48
C GLU A 291 31.00 -1.45 7.80
N LEU A 292 30.99 -0.17 8.21
CA LEU A 292 29.81 0.52 8.73
C LEU A 292 29.17 1.48 7.74
N GLY A 293 29.68 1.58 6.49
CA GLY A 293 29.24 2.58 5.53
C GLY A 293 27.72 2.62 5.28
N LYS A 294 27.08 1.45 5.14
CA LYS A 294 25.61 1.34 5.01
C LYS A 294 24.90 1.91 6.24
N LEU A 295 25.40 1.60 7.44
CA LEU A 295 24.83 2.04 8.71
C LEU A 295 25.02 3.55 8.95
N ILE A 296 26.18 4.08 8.58
CA ILE A 296 26.48 5.52 8.61
C ILE A 296 25.47 6.28 7.73
N HIS A 297 25.28 5.87 6.47
CA HIS A 297 24.32 6.51 5.57
C HIS A 297 22.88 6.44 6.09
N LYS A 298 22.46 5.30 6.65
CA LYS A 298 21.15 5.11 7.27
C LYS A 298 20.94 6.10 8.44
N TYR A 299 21.92 6.25 9.33
CA TYR A 299 21.82 7.15 10.47
C TYR A 299 21.89 8.63 10.10
N VAL A 300 22.68 9.00 9.08
CA VAL A 300 22.64 10.36 8.52
C VAL A 300 21.25 10.67 7.97
N ALA A 301 20.65 9.77 7.18
CA ALA A 301 19.30 9.95 6.65
C ALA A 301 18.24 10.02 7.76
N LYS A 302 18.37 9.22 8.82
CA LYS A 302 17.49 9.26 10.00
C LYS A 302 17.58 10.61 10.72
N ALA A 303 18.79 11.09 10.99
CA ALA A 303 19.01 12.40 11.61
C ALA A 303 18.46 13.55 10.74
N GLN A 304 18.68 13.48 9.42
CA GLN A 304 18.14 14.48 8.48
C GLN A 304 16.61 14.52 8.51
N LYS A 305 15.97 13.34 8.48
CA LYS A 305 14.51 13.22 8.56
C LYS A 305 13.96 13.83 9.85
N THR A 306 14.61 13.57 10.98
CA THR A 306 14.22 14.12 12.28
C THR A 306 14.34 15.65 12.30
N ALA A 307 15.48 16.20 11.86
CA ALA A 307 15.70 17.66 11.85
C ALA A 307 14.66 18.40 10.98
N ILE A 308 14.38 17.89 9.78
CA ILE A 308 13.41 18.49 8.85
C ILE A 308 11.98 18.42 9.41
N ARG A 309 11.63 17.29 10.04
CA ARG A 309 10.33 17.12 10.69
C ARG A 309 10.16 18.11 11.85
N ASN A 310 11.17 18.24 12.70
CA ASN A 310 11.14 19.16 13.84
C ASN A 310 11.01 20.61 13.39
N LEU A 311 11.75 21.05 12.35
CA LEU A 311 11.58 22.40 11.79
C LEU A 311 10.12 22.69 11.39
N THR A 312 9.46 21.71 10.75
CA THR A 312 8.07 21.87 10.30
C THR A 312 7.10 21.92 11.49
N LEU A 313 7.34 21.11 12.52
CA LEU A 313 6.47 21.04 13.70
C LEU A 313 6.67 22.23 14.67
N ASP A 314 7.92 22.63 14.88
CA ASP A 314 8.30 23.62 15.88
C ASP A 314 8.18 25.05 15.35
N GLU A 315 8.58 25.28 14.09
CA GLU A 315 8.62 26.62 13.49
C GLU A 315 7.54 26.83 12.41
N GLY A 316 6.85 25.78 11.96
CA GLY A 316 5.86 25.88 10.88
C GLY A 316 6.46 26.21 9.52
N LEU A 317 7.78 26.02 9.36
CA LEU A 317 8.54 26.35 8.16
C LEU A 317 8.86 25.10 7.35
N ARG A 318 8.82 25.25 6.02
CA ARG A 318 9.19 24.22 5.05
C ARG A 318 10.58 24.50 4.49
N LEU A 319 11.15 23.48 3.84
CA LEU A 319 12.50 23.51 3.26
C LEU A 319 12.75 24.64 2.26
N ASP A 320 11.71 25.18 1.63
CA ASP A 320 11.76 26.28 0.67
C ASP A 320 11.32 27.62 1.29
N GLY A 321 11.30 27.72 2.62
CA GLY A 321 10.99 28.93 3.37
C GLY A 321 9.50 29.23 3.52
N ARG A 322 8.61 28.48 2.85
CA ARG A 322 7.16 28.68 2.94
C ARG A 322 6.59 28.20 4.28
N LYS A 323 5.48 28.82 4.68
CA LYS A 323 4.63 28.31 5.76
C LYS A 323 3.80 27.09 5.31
N THR A 324 3.19 26.41 6.27
CA THR A 324 2.33 25.23 6.03
C THR A 324 1.08 25.54 5.20
N ASN A 325 0.63 26.80 5.18
CA ASN A 325 -0.55 27.28 4.45
C ASN A 325 -0.22 28.11 3.19
N GLU A 326 1.05 28.16 2.77
CA GLU A 326 1.48 28.95 1.62
C GLU A 326 1.70 28.09 0.36
N ILE A 327 1.12 28.53 -0.75
CA ILE A 327 1.28 27.94 -2.08
C ILE A 327 2.50 28.57 -2.77
N ARG A 328 3.15 27.83 -3.68
CA ARG A 328 4.23 28.37 -4.53
C ARG A 328 3.67 29.45 -5.47
N PRO A 329 4.48 30.38 -5.97
CA PRO A 329 4.08 31.26 -7.06
C PRO A 329 3.56 30.45 -8.25
N ILE A 330 2.40 30.85 -8.76
CA ILE A 330 1.74 30.22 -9.92
C ILE A 330 1.84 31.18 -11.09
N TRP A 331 2.19 30.66 -12.25
CA TRP A 331 2.15 31.38 -13.52
C TRP A 331 1.46 30.49 -14.56
N CYS A 332 0.66 31.10 -15.42
CA CYS A 332 -0.14 30.41 -16.42
C CYS A 332 0.05 31.08 -17.77
N GLU A 333 0.16 30.26 -18.81
CA GLU A 333 0.15 30.64 -20.21
C GLU A 333 -0.76 29.68 -20.97
N VAL A 334 -1.46 30.19 -21.96
CA VAL A 334 -2.35 29.44 -22.85
C VAL A 334 -1.94 29.68 -24.28
N ASP A 335 -2.21 28.73 -25.17
CA ASP A 335 -1.90 28.79 -26.60
C ASP A 335 -0.40 28.93 -26.90
N TYR A 336 0.46 28.36 -26.04
CA TYR A 336 1.92 28.35 -26.22
C TYR A 336 2.38 27.63 -27.49
N LEU A 337 1.71 26.54 -27.89
CA LEU A 337 2.09 25.71 -29.03
C LEU A 337 1.23 26.05 -30.26
N PRO A 338 1.85 26.45 -31.39
CA PRO A 338 1.12 26.95 -32.54
C PRO A 338 0.41 25.87 -33.38
N SER A 339 0.54 24.59 -33.07
CA SER A 339 0.05 23.49 -33.92
C SER A 339 -0.83 22.46 -33.21
N THR A 340 -1.04 22.60 -31.90
CA THR A 340 -1.93 21.71 -31.14
C THR A 340 -3.34 22.27 -31.13
N HIS A 341 -4.34 21.44 -30.79
CA HIS A 341 -5.72 21.92 -30.63
C HIS A 341 -5.89 22.86 -29.41
N GLY A 342 -4.99 22.75 -28.42
CA GLY A 342 -4.86 23.62 -27.25
C GLY A 342 -3.52 23.32 -26.58
N SER A 343 -2.95 24.28 -25.86
CA SER A 343 -1.65 24.15 -25.17
C SER A 343 -1.52 25.06 -23.97
#